data_AF-A0A4R4LP84-F1
#
_entry.id   AF-A0A4R4LP84-F1
#
_cell.length_a   1.000
_cell.length_b   1.000
_cell.length_c   1.000
_cell.angle_alpha   90.00
_cell.angle_beta   90.00
_cell.angle_gamma   90.00
#
_symmetry.space_group_name_H-M   'P 1'
#
loop_
_entity.id
_entity.type
_entity.pdbx_description
1 polymer ?
#
loop_
_entity_poly.entity_id
_entity_poly.type
_entity_poly.pdbx_seq_one_letter_code
_entity_poly.pdbx_strand_id
1 'polypeptide(L)'
;MTLEMFLAALIGGAIGLAELVARYRDRPITACLSPGGLLFVFVNASASIVALTAVTASGWTFGLPGTMPPASLLVVQVIAAGIGSAAVLRMSFVPVQGRTAGTGPIALLNGILRIADGELERKRALSRLSHNDLAGLSFERDHAALTELCCHLMRDFDLAEAQRLGGLAADLSHRDDLTDADKLDCWGLELTRLVGERALRQAAQRLRDRPHEDPRPPAHDERPTAPVPDTDYAADPAPARPPIAKTSRLAASTNGRPERKSFSDV
;
A
#
# COMPACT_ATOMS: atom_id res chain seq x y z
N MET A 1 3.20 5.16 45.89
CA MET A 1 2.24 5.85 45.01
C MET A 1 2.89 6.59 43.84
N THR A 2 3.69 7.65 44.03
CA THR A 2 4.25 8.43 42.89
C THR A 2 5.13 7.61 41.95
N LEU A 3 6.05 6.81 42.48
CA LEU A 3 6.90 5.91 41.69
C LEU A 3 6.08 4.86 40.91
N GLU A 4 5.07 4.27 41.55
CA GLU A 4 4.19 3.27 40.92
C GLU A 4 3.40 3.86 39.76
N MET A 5 2.84 5.07 39.95
CA MET A 5 2.13 5.80 38.90
C MET A 5 3.04 6.08 37.71
N PHE A 6 4.29 6.49 37.97
CA PHE A 6 5.28 6.69 36.91
C PHE A 6 5.58 5.40 36.15
N LEU A 7 5.80 4.29 36.86
CA LEU A 7 6.07 2.99 36.23
C LEU A 7 4.86 2.48 35.41
N ALA A 8 3.65 2.62 35.93
CA ALA A 8 2.42 2.26 35.20
C ALA A 8 2.25 3.11 33.94
N ALA A 9 2.47 4.43 34.05
CA ALA A 9 2.45 5.36 32.93
C ALA A 9 3.50 5.00 31.86
N LEU A 10 4.69 4.59 32.27
CA LEU A 10 5.76 4.16 31.37
C LEU A 10 5.37 2.91 30.60
N ILE A 11 4.78 1.90 31.26
CA ILE A 11 4.28 0.68 30.59
C ILE A 11 3.16 1.03 29.61
N GLY A 12 2.15 1.78 30.03
CA GLY A 12 1.03 2.18 29.17
C GLY A 12 1.48 3.00 27.96
N GLY A 13 2.32 4.02 28.21
CA GLY A 13 2.90 4.86 27.18
C GLY A 13 3.76 4.07 26.20
N ALA A 14 4.58 3.11 26.68
CA ALA A 14 5.38 2.25 25.82
C ALA A 14 4.52 1.34 24.92
N ILE A 15 3.41 0.79 25.44
CA ILE A 15 2.47 0.01 24.64
C ILE A 15 1.81 0.89 23.57
N GLY A 16 1.35 2.09 23.93
CA GLY A 16 0.77 3.04 22.98
C GLY A 16 1.77 3.48 21.91
N LEU A 17 3.03 3.71 22.28
CA LEU A 17 4.10 4.04 21.35
C LEU A 17 4.41 2.88 20.39
N ALA A 18 4.51 1.65 20.91
CA ALA A 18 4.75 0.46 20.10
C ALA A 18 3.64 0.23 19.07
N GLU A 19 2.39 0.44 19.46
CA GLU A 19 1.25 0.38 18.55
C GLU A 19 1.34 1.44 17.44
N LEU A 20 1.74 2.67 17.80
CA LEU A 20 1.89 3.75 16.83
C LEU A 20 3.01 3.47 15.82
N VAL A 21 4.16 2.95 16.29
CA VAL A 21 5.27 2.53 15.42
C VAL A 21 4.84 1.39 14.50
N ALA A 22 4.10 0.42 15.01
CA ALA A 22 3.59 -0.70 14.22
C ALA A 22 2.57 -0.26 13.15
N ARG A 23 1.77 0.79 13.44
CA ARG A 23 0.77 1.37 12.54
C ARG A 23 1.39 2.25 11.44
N TYR A 24 2.36 3.10 11.79
CA TYR A 24 2.95 4.08 10.86
C TYR A 24 4.37 3.69 10.41
N ARG A 25 4.52 2.49 9.84
CA ARG A 25 5.83 1.89 9.50
C ARG A 25 6.71 2.76 8.60
N ASP A 26 6.10 3.54 7.69
CA ASP A 26 6.86 4.35 6.72
C ASP A 26 7.41 5.66 7.30
N ARG A 27 6.74 6.22 8.32
CA ARG A 27 7.15 7.47 8.99
C ARG A 27 6.87 7.41 10.50
N PRO A 28 7.49 6.47 11.24
CA PRO A 28 7.15 6.21 12.63
C PRO A 28 7.49 7.39 13.53
N ILE A 29 8.66 8.01 13.33
CA ILE A 29 9.11 9.18 14.10
C ILE A 29 8.15 10.35 13.90
N THR A 30 7.74 10.63 12.66
CA THR A 30 6.81 11.72 12.36
C THR A 30 5.43 11.47 12.97
N ALA A 31 4.96 10.22 13.00
CA ALA A 31 3.72 9.86 13.66
C ALA A 31 3.82 10.03 15.18
N CYS A 32 4.90 9.55 15.80
CA CYS A 32 5.11 9.64 17.25
C CYS A 32 5.19 11.07 17.76
N LEU A 33 5.78 11.97 16.97
CA LEU A 33 5.91 13.39 17.31
C LEU A 33 4.75 14.25 16.81
N SER A 34 3.74 13.67 16.17
CA SER A 34 2.53 14.39 15.78
C SER A 34 1.67 14.69 17.01
N PRO A 35 0.97 15.83 17.09
CA PRO A 35 -0.01 16.10 18.14
C PRO A 35 -0.98 14.93 18.39
N GLY A 36 -1.49 14.30 17.32
CA GLY A 36 -2.33 13.12 17.44
C GLY A 36 -1.61 11.91 18.06
N GLY A 37 -0.37 11.65 17.66
CA GLY A 37 0.46 10.58 18.22
C GLY A 37 0.85 10.81 19.68
N LEU A 38 1.19 12.04 20.06
CA LEU A 38 1.47 12.43 21.44
C LEU A 38 0.22 12.28 22.32
N LEU A 39 -0.94 12.72 21.83
CA LEU A 39 -2.21 12.54 22.53
C LEU A 39 -2.54 11.05 22.70
N PHE A 40 -2.25 10.23 21.70
CA PHE A 40 -2.45 8.78 21.77
C PHE A 40 -1.61 8.14 22.87
N VAL A 41 -0.32 8.45 22.93
CA VAL A 41 0.60 7.95 23.98
C VAL A 41 0.16 8.47 25.36
N PHE A 42 -0.22 9.74 25.46
CA PHE A 42 -0.71 10.36 26.69
C PHE A 42 -1.97 9.66 27.24
N VAL A 43 -2.95 9.35 26.38
CA VAL A 43 -4.16 8.64 26.78
C VAL A 43 -3.85 7.22 27.28
N ASN A 44 -2.93 6.51 26.63
CA ASN A 44 -2.50 5.19 27.10
C ASN A 44 -1.79 5.25 28.46
N ALA A 45 -0.85 6.18 28.64
CA ALA A 45 -0.16 6.38 29.92
C ALA A 45 -1.13 6.76 31.04
N SER A 46 -2.07 7.67 30.76
CA SER A 46 -3.09 8.11 31.73
C SER A 46 -4.03 6.98 32.12
N ALA A 47 -4.44 6.13 31.16
CA ALA A 47 -5.29 4.98 31.44
C ALA A 47 -4.61 3.96 32.37
N SER A 48 -3.28 3.77 32.24
CA SER A 48 -2.53 2.92 33.17
C SER A 48 -2.47 3.50 34.59
N ILE A 49 -2.35 4.82 34.74
CA ILE A 49 -2.44 5.47 36.07
C ILE A 49 -3.83 5.27 36.68
N VAL A 50 -4.89 5.46 35.90
CA VAL A 50 -6.27 5.26 36.35
C VAL A 50 -6.51 3.81 36.76
N ALA A 51 -6.03 2.85 35.96
CA ALA A 51 -6.13 1.43 36.28
C ALA A 51 -5.37 1.08 37.57
N LEU A 52 -4.16 1.61 37.75
CA LEU A 52 -3.39 1.40 38.99
C LEU A 52 -4.11 1.99 40.20
N THR A 53 -4.68 3.18 40.05
CA THR A 53 -5.45 3.83 41.12
C THR A 53 -6.67 2.99 41.48
N ALA A 54 -7.39 2.45 40.50
CA ALA A 54 -8.53 1.56 40.75
C ALA A 54 -8.12 0.28 41.48
N VAL A 55 -7.06 -0.39 41.02
CA VAL A 55 -6.52 -1.63 41.61
C VAL A 55 -6.05 -1.43 43.05
N THR A 56 -5.36 -0.33 43.32
CA THR A 56 -4.84 -0.01 44.66
C THR A 56 -5.95 0.44 45.60
N ALA A 57 -6.87 1.30 45.14
CA ALA A 57 -8.00 1.77 45.94
C ALA A 57 -9.00 0.65 46.29
N SER A 58 -9.15 -0.36 45.42
CA SER A 58 -9.99 -1.53 45.70
C SER A 58 -9.32 -2.55 46.62
N GLY A 59 -8.05 -2.35 47.00
CA GLY A 59 -7.28 -3.32 47.78
C GLY A 59 -7.03 -4.64 47.04
N TRP A 60 -6.99 -4.64 45.71
CA TRP A 60 -6.85 -5.88 44.94
C TRP A 60 -5.43 -6.44 45.05
N THR A 61 -5.30 -7.62 45.68
CA THR A 61 -4.01 -8.27 45.95
C THR A 61 -3.61 -9.33 44.92
N PHE A 62 -4.44 -9.56 43.90
CA PHE A 62 -4.22 -10.62 42.90
C PHE A 62 -3.96 -12.01 43.49
N GLY A 63 -4.50 -12.30 44.68
CA GLY A 63 -4.34 -13.58 45.36
C GLY A 63 -2.96 -13.82 45.98
N LEU A 64 -2.10 -12.79 46.06
CA LEU A 64 -0.80 -12.91 46.69
C LEU A 64 -0.93 -13.10 48.22
N PRO A 65 -0.17 -14.03 48.83
CA PRO A 65 -0.16 -14.21 50.27
C PRO A 65 0.34 -12.96 51.00
N GLY A 66 -0.24 -12.64 52.16
CA GLY A 66 0.20 -11.52 52.99
C GLY A 66 1.62 -11.66 53.57
N THR A 67 2.23 -12.83 53.44
CA THR A 67 3.62 -13.11 53.82
C THR A 67 4.64 -12.71 52.76
N MET A 68 4.21 -12.35 51.54
CA MET A 68 5.11 -11.88 50.49
C MET A 68 5.68 -10.49 50.79
N PRO A 69 6.88 -10.16 50.27
CA PRO A 69 7.41 -8.81 50.31
C PRO A 69 6.42 -7.80 49.70
N PRO A 70 6.22 -6.61 50.30
CA PRO A 70 5.35 -5.57 49.75
C PRO A 70 5.70 -5.17 48.31
N ALA A 71 6.98 -5.26 47.95
CA ALA A 71 7.46 -5.00 46.59
C ALA A 71 6.86 -5.97 45.55
N SER A 72 6.55 -7.22 45.91
CA SER A 72 5.95 -8.20 45.00
C SER A 72 4.55 -7.78 44.59
N LEU A 73 3.73 -7.34 45.56
CA LEU A 73 2.39 -6.83 45.29
C LEU A 73 2.44 -5.59 44.39
N LEU A 74 3.33 -4.66 44.70
CA LEU A 74 3.54 -3.44 43.92
C LEU A 74 3.82 -3.76 42.45
N VAL A 75 4.79 -4.63 42.18
CA VAL A 75 5.19 -5.02 40.82
C VAL A 75 4.01 -5.63 40.06
N VAL A 76 3.26 -6.53 40.69
CA VAL A 76 2.07 -7.15 40.06
C VAL A 76 1.00 -6.11 39.75
N GLN A 77 0.69 -5.21 40.69
CA GLN A 77 -0.31 -4.17 40.48
C GLN A 77 0.07 -3.21 39.34
N VAL A 78 1.34 -2.80 39.26
CA VAL A 78 1.86 -1.93 38.20
C VAL A 78 1.79 -2.61 36.83
N ILE A 79 2.24 -3.86 36.72
CA ILE A 79 2.18 -4.63 35.47
C ILE A 79 0.73 -4.87 35.04
N ALA A 80 -0.13 -5.30 35.98
CA ALA A 80 -1.54 -5.56 35.72
C ALA A 80 -2.28 -4.28 35.29
N ALA A 81 -1.99 -3.14 35.90
CA ALA A 81 -2.54 -1.86 35.49
C ALA A 81 -2.07 -1.42 34.10
N GLY A 82 -0.76 -1.51 33.84
CA GLY A 82 -0.17 -1.15 32.55
C GLY A 82 -0.76 -1.97 31.39
N ILE A 83 -0.69 -3.30 31.49
CA ILE A 83 -1.19 -4.21 30.44
C ILE A 83 -2.73 -4.22 30.41
N GLY A 84 -3.38 -4.25 31.58
CA GLY A 84 -4.83 -4.31 31.70
C GLY A 84 -5.52 -3.08 31.13
N SER A 85 -4.98 -1.88 31.39
CA SER A 85 -5.50 -0.65 30.78
C SER A 85 -5.42 -0.68 29.25
N ALA A 86 -4.33 -1.19 28.69
CA ALA A 86 -4.18 -1.36 27.25
C ALA A 86 -5.24 -2.34 26.68
N ALA A 87 -5.52 -3.44 27.37
CA ALA A 87 -6.55 -4.39 26.97
C ALA A 87 -7.95 -3.76 27.03
N VAL A 88 -8.29 -3.04 28.11
CA VAL A 88 -9.57 -2.36 28.29
C VAL A 88 -9.80 -1.29 27.23
N LEU A 89 -8.78 -0.47 26.92
CA LEU A 89 -8.88 0.55 25.88
C LEU A 89 -9.16 -0.01 24.48
N ARG A 90 -8.82 -1.28 24.23
CA ARG A 90 -9.05 -1.97 22.96
C ARG A 90 -10.38 -2.71 22.91
N MET A 91 -11.15 -2.73 24.00
CA MET A 91 -12.45 -3.37 24.00
C MET A 91 -13.43 -2.59 23.10
N SER A 92 -14.16 -3.33 22.28
CA SER A 92 -15.25 -2.82 21.46
C SER A 92 -16.54 -3.53 21.85
N PHE A 93 -17.63 -2.78 22.02
CA PHE A 93 -18.96 -3.35 22.19
C PHE A 93 -19.75 -3.13 20.90
N VAL A 94 -20.19 -4.23 20.29
CA VAL A 94 -21.04 -4.19 19.09
C VAL A 94 -22.48 -4.46 19.53
N PRO A 95 -23.41 -3.52 19.35
CA PRO A 95 -24.82 -3.77 19.67
C PRO A 95 -25.39 -4.87 18.77
N VAL A 96 -26.20 -5.76 19.36
CA VAL A 96 -26.81 -6.94 18.69
C VAL A 96 -27.79 -6.55 17.57
N GLN A 97 -28.29 -5.31 17.57
CA GLN A 97 -29.17 -4.78 16.54
C GLN A 97 -28.59 -3.47 15.98
N GLY A 98 -27.96 -3.55 14.80
CA GLY A 98 -27.73 -2.38 13.96
C GLY A 98 -26.30 -2.23 13.46
N ARG A 99 -26.19 -1.87 12.17
CA ARG A 99 -24.97 -1.58 11.39
C ARG A 99 -24.12 -0.40 11.90
N THR A 100 -24.20 -0.06 13.17
CA THR A 100 -23.45 1.06 13.77
C THR A 100 -22.04 0.62 14.14
N ALA A 101 -21.08 1.52 13.95
CA ALA A 101 -19.71 1.34 14.40
C ALA A 101 -19.67 0.93 15.88
N GLY A 102 -18.77 -0.01 16.23
CA GLY A 102 -18.61 -0.48 17.60
C GLY A 102 -18.48 0.69 18.58
N THR A 103 -19.27 0.66 19.64
CA THR A 103 -19.24 1.67 20.70
C THR A 103 -18.32 1.16 21.82
N GLY A 104 -17.42 1.99 22.34
CA GLY A 104 -16.51 1.57 23.42
C GLY A 104 -15.24 2.40 23.52
N PRO A 105 -14.35 2.06 24.47
CA PRO A 105 -13.07 2.77 24.67
C PRO A 105 -12.23 2.86 23.39
N ILE A 106 -12.29 1.84 22.53
CA ILE A 106 -11.56 1.83 21.26
C ILE A 106 -12.00 2.96 20.30
N ALA A 107 -13.25 3.44 20.40
CA ALA A 107 -13.74 4.52 19.56
C ALA A 107 -13.02 5.84 19.85
N LEU A 108 -12.65 6.08 21.11
CA LEU A 108 -11.82 7.23 21.51
C LEU A 108 -10.43 7.14 20.86
N LEU A 109 -9.79 5.97 20.96
CA LEU A 109 -8.47 5.73 20.35
C LEU A 109 -8.52 5.94 18.83
N ASN A 110 -9.55 5.39 18.17
CA ASN A 110 -9.76 5.58 16.73
C ASN A 110 -9.97 7.05 16.38
N GLY A 111 -10.71 7.81 17.20
CA GLY A 111 -10.87 9.25 17.02
C GLY A 111 -9.53 10.00 17.06
N ILE A 112 -8.67 9.69 18.03
CA ILE A 112 -7.34 10.29 18.14
C ILE A 112 -6.45 9.89 16.95
N LEU A 113 -6.48 8.63 16.54
CA LEU A 113 -5.71 8.15 15.39
C LEU A 113 -6.13 8.86 14.09
N ARG A 114 -7.42 9.19 13.92
CA ARG A 114 -7.89 9.99 12.77
C ARG A 114 -7.29 11.40 12.74
N ILE A 115 -7.02 12.00 13.90
CA ILE A 115 -6.34 13.30 13.98
C ILE A 115 -4.89 13.13 13.49
N ALA A 116 -4.18 12.11 13.96
CA ALA A 116 -2.82 11.82 13.51
C ALA A 116 -2.77 11.53 11.99
N ASP A 117 -3.74 10.76 11.49
CA ASP A 117 -3.88 10.45 10.07
C ASP A 117 -4.04 11.73 9.24
N GLY A 118 -4.93 12.64 9.63
CA GLY A 118 -5.16 13.91 8.93
C GLY A 118 -3.95 14.85 8.94
N GLU A 119 -3.18 14.88 10.03
CA GLU A 119 -1.95 15.67 10.10
C GLU A 119 -0.84 15.11 9.22
N LEU A 120 -0.68 13.78 9.22
CA LEU A 120 0.27 13.10 8.35
C LEU A 120 -0.12 13.29 6.89
N GLU A 121 -1.41 13.20 6.57
CA GLU A 121 -1.93 13.45 5.23
C GLU A 121 -1.67 14.89 4.79
N ARG A 122 -1.92 15.89 5.65
CA ARG A 122 -1.60 17.30 5.34
C ARG A 122 -0.10 17.51 5.09
N LYS A 123 0.77 16.92 5.91
CA LYS A 123 2.23 16.97 5.71
C LYS A 123 2.65 16.28 4.41
N ARG A 124 2.01 15.15 4.05
CA ARG A 124 2.25 14.47 2.77
C ARG A 124 1.79 15.33 1.59
N ALA A 125 0.61 15.94 1.67
CA ALA A 125 0.09 16.82 0.62
C ALA A 125 1.04 18.00 0.36
N LEU A 126 1.54 18.65 1.42
CA LEU A 126 2.53 19.73 1.30
C LEU A 126 3.86 19.25 0.72
N SER A 127 4.36 18.09 1.17
CA SER A 127 5.61 17.50 0.66
C SER A 127 5.54 17.16 -0.83
N ARG A 128 4.38 16.71 -1.31
CA ARG A 128 4.15 16.34 -2.70
C ARG A 128 4.17 17.54 -3.66
N LEU A 129 3.79 18.72 -3.18
CA LEU A 129 3.84 19.96 -3.96
C LEU A 129 5.18 20.70 -3.82
N SER A 130 6.00 20.36 -2.82
CA SER A 130 7.26 21.07 -2.55
C SER A 130 8.49 20.45 -3.21
N HIS A 131 8.41 19.19 -3.65
CA HIS A 131 9.54 18.49 -4.28
C HIS A 131 9.32 18.39 -5.78
N ASN A 132 10.23 18.98 -6.56
CA ASN A 132 10.25 18.83 -8.01
C ASN A 132 10.94 17.49 -8.39
N ASP A 133 10.42 16.39 -7.84
CA ASP A 133 10.97 15.03 -8.02
C ASP A 133 10.89 14.56 -9.48
N LEU A 134 10.06 15.23 -10.29
CA LEU A 134 9.86 14.96 -11.72
C LEU A 134 10.54 16.01 -12.62
N ALA A 135 11.35 16.91 -12.06
CA ALA A 135 12.09 17.92 -12.82
C ALA A 135 12.85 17.29 -13.99
N GLY A 136 12.70 17.89 -15.18
CA GLY A 136 13.40 17.44 -16.39
C GLY A 136 12.73 16.29 -17.13
N LEU A 137 11.61 15.77 -16.62
CA LEU A 137 10.70 14.88 -17.36
C LEU A 137 9.55 15.70 -17.97
N SER A 138 8.87 15.12 -18.95
CA SER A 138 7.71 15.68 -19.64
C SER A 138 6.54 14.73 -19.54
N PHE A 139 5.33 15.23 -19.28
CA PHE A 139 4.15 14.37 -19.28
C PHE A 139 3.97 13.73 -20.65
N GLU A 140 3.97 14.51 -21.73
CA GLU A 140 3.76 14.00 -23.10
C GLU A 140 4.70 12.84 -23.48
N ARG A 141 5.97 12.92 -23.07
CA ARG A 141 7.00 11.94 -23.47
C ARG A 141 7.16 10.80 -22.48
N ASP A 142 7.14 11.12 -21.19
CA ASP A 142 7.69 10.25 -20.15
C ASP A 142 6.61 9.54 -19.31
N HIS A 143 5.34 9.98 -19.36
CA HIS A 143 4.28 9.44 -18.48
C HIS A 143 4.12 7.92 -18.61
N ALA A 144 4.15 7.38 -19.83
CA ALA A 144 3.98 5.94 -20.09
C ALA A 144 5.16 5.12 -19.54
N ALA A 145 6.39 5.54 -19.85
CA ALA A 145 7.61 4.86 -19.40
C ALA A 145 7.78 4.93 -17.88
N LEU A 146 7.45 6.07 -17.28
CA LEU A 146 7.46 6.26 -15.83
C LEU A 146 6.46 5.31 -15.14
N THR A 147 5.27 5.18 -15.72
CA THR A 147 4.21 4.30 -15.21
C THR A 147 4.62 2.84 -15.29
N GLU A 148 5.21 2.43 -16.40
CA GLU A 148 5.70 1.07 -16.57
C GLU A 148 6.77 0.73 -15.52
N LEU A 149 7.73 1.62 -15.28
CA LEU A 149 8.75 1.45 -14.25
C LEU A 149 8.11 1.34 -12.85
N CYS A 150 7.13 2.19 -12.56
CA CYS A 150 6.38 2.14 -11.31
C CYS A 150 5.58 0.83 -11.15
N CYS A 151 4.92 0.35 -12.20
CA CYS A 151 4.15 -0.90 -12.16
C CYS A 151 5.03 -2.13 -11.86
N HIS A 152 6.25 -2.17 -12.39
CA HIS A 152 7.19 -3.25 -12.09
C HIS A 152 7.70 -3.25 -10.64
N LEU A 153 7.54 -2.14 -9.91
CA LEU A 153 7.88 -2.06 -8.48
C LEU A 153 6.73 -2.54 -7.58
N MET A 154 5.53 -2.72 -8.11
CA MET A 154 4.36 -3.18 -7.35
C MET A 154 4.31 -4.72 -7.29
N ARG A 155 4.03 -5.26 -6.09
CA ARG A 155 3.83 -6.71 -5.90
C ARG A 155 2.42 -7.15 -6.29
N ASP A 156 1.44 -6.29 -6.03
CA ASP A 156 0.04 -6.49 -6.37
C ASP A 156 -0.40 -5.26 -7.16
N PHE A 157 -0.82 -5.45 -8.41
CA PHE A 157 -1.37 -4.39 -9.27
C PHE A 157 -2.58 -4.96 -9.99
N ASP A 158 -3.76 -4.36 -9.75
CA ASP A 158 -5.01 -4.87 -10.28
C ASP A 158 -5.50 -4.12 -11.53
N LEU A 159 -6.47 -4.70 -12.22
CA LEU A 159 -7.04 -4.12 -13.44
C LEU A 159 -7.74 -2.79 -13.18
N ALA A 160 -8.32 -2.59 -11.98
CA ALA A 160 -9.04 -1.37 -11.65
C ALA A 160 -8.06 -0.19 -11.47
N GLU A 161 -6.90 -0.42 -10.86
CA GLU A 161 -5.82 0.55 -10.75
C GLU A 161 -5.23 0.90 -12.13
N ALA A 162 -5.04 -0.09 -12.99
CA ALA A 162 -4.59 0.12 -14.37
C ALA A 162 -5.58 0.98 -15.18
N GLN A 163 -6.88 0.68 -15.08
CA GLN A 163 -7.93 1.47 -15.73
C GLN A 163 -7.99 2.90 -15.19
N ARG A 164 -7.82 3.07 -13.88
CA ARG A 164 -7.82 4.39 -13.23
C ARG A 164 -6.64 5.25 -13.68
N LEU A 165 -5.45 4.66 -13.80
CA LEU A 165 -4.29 5.33 -14.38
C LEU A 165 -4.52 5.68 -15.85
N GLY A 166 -4.99 4.73 -16.67
CA GLY A 166 -5.27 4.98 -18.08
C GLY A 166 -6.29 6.10 -18.31
N GLY A 167 -7.36 6.13 -17.51
CA GLY A 167 -8.37 7.19 -17.55
C GLY A 167 -7.79 8.55 -17.20
N LEU A 168 -6.98 8.64 -16.14
CA LEU A 168 -6.32 9.88 -15.77
C LEU A 168 -5.33 10.37 -16.84
N ALA A 169 -4.57 9.46 -17.48
CA ALA A 169 -3.65 9.83 -18.54
C ALA A 169 -4.38 10.43 -19.74
N ALA A 170 -5.51 9.82 -20.12
CA ALA A 170 -6.38 10.32 -21.18
C ALA A 170 -7.02 11.67 -20.81
N ASP A 171 -7.50 11.81 -19.57
CA ASP A 171 -8.09 13.07 -19.11
C ASP A 171 -7.04 14.20 -19.13
N LEU A 172 -5.83 13.96 -18.60
CA LEU A 172 -4.76 14.96 -18.57
C LEU A 172 -4.24 15.30 -19.97
N SER A 173 -4.16 14.33 -20.90
CA SER A 173 -3.70 14.61 -22.26
C SER A 173 -4.62 15.59 -22.99
N HIS A 174 -5.94 15.51 -22.75
CA HIS A 174 -6.95 16.39 -23.35
C HIS A 174 -7.16 17.74 -22.64
N ARG A 175 -6.46 18.00 -21.54
CA ARG A 175 -6.58 19.27 -20.79
C ARG A 175 -5.62 20.32 -21.32
N ASP A 176 -6.11 21.23 -22.15
CA ASP A 176 -5.31 22.32 -22.72
C ASP A 176 -5.10 23.51 -21.75
N ASP A 177 -5.84 23.51 -20.64
CA ASP A 177 -5.74 24.51 -19.56
C ASP A 177 -4.55 24.27 -18.62
N LEU A 178 -3.87 23.13 -18.72
CA LEU A 178 -2.76 22.73 -17.87
C LEU A 178 -1.45 22.71 -18.67
N THR A 179 -0.35 23.17 -18.05
CA THR A 179 0.98 23.01 -18.65
C THR A 179 1.43 21.54 -18.61
N ASP A 180 2.41 21.17 -19.43
CA ASP A 180 2.99 19.81 -19.40
C ASP A 180 3.55 19.46 -18.02
N ALA A 181 4.13 20.44 -17.33
CA ALA A 181 4.59 20.29 -15.95
C ALA A 181 3.44 20.05 -14.97
N ASP A 182 2.32 20.79 -15.08
CA ASP A 182 1.14 20.60 -14.23
C ASP A 182 0.50 19.22 -14.46
N LYS A 183 0.44 18.76 -15.71
CA LYS A 183 -0.02 17.40 -16.06
C LYS A 183 0.89 16.35 -15.44
N LEU A 184 2.21 16.55 -15.52
CA LEU A 184 3.20 15.65 -14.94
C LEU A 184 3.12 15.60 -13.40
N ASP A 185 2.88 16.74 -12.76
CA ASP A 185 2.67 16.83 -11.32
C ASP A 185 1.39 16.09 -10.90
N CYS A 186 0.27 16.32 -11.59
CA CYS A 186 -0.97 15.57 -11.37
C CYS A 186 -0.78 14.06 -11.55
N TRP A 187 -0.02 13.64 -12.56
CA TRP A 187 0.34 12.26 -12.80
C TRP A 187 1.22 11.68 -11.68
N GLY A 188 2.23 12.43 -11.27
CA GLY A 188 3.17 12.10 -10.20
C GLY A 188 2.47 11.90 -8.85
N LEU A 189 1.45 12.69 -8.55
CA LEU A 189 0.64 12.54 -7.34
C LEU A 189 -0.07 11.17 -7.28
N GLU A 190 -0.56 10.68 -8.41
CA GLU A 190 -1.26 9.41 -8.50
C GLU A 190 -0.29 8.23 -8.52
N LEU A 191 0.86 8.35 -9.18
CA LEU A 191 1.94 7.36 -9.05
C LEU A 191 2.47 7.29 -7.62
N THR A 192 2.64 8.42 -6.93
CA THR A 192 3.05 8.45 -5.52
C THR A 192 2.07 7.72 -4.62
N ARG A 193 0.77 7.76 -4.93
CA ARG A 193 -0.24 7.00 -4.20
C ARG A 193 -0.05 5.50 -4.36
N LEU A 194 0.32 5.04 -5.55
CA LEU A 194 0.47 3.62 -5.88
C LEU A 194 1.79 3.03 -5.37
N VAL A 195 2.91 3.67 -5.69
CA VAL A 195 4.26 3.11 -5.42
C VAL A 195 4.96 3.74 -4.22
N GLY A 196 4.46 4.86 -3.72
CA GLY A 196 5.14 5.67 -2.71
C GLY A 196 6.22 6.59 -3.29
N GLU A 197 6.55 7.62 -2.51
CA GLU A 197 7.42 8.73 -2.92
C GLU A 197 8.85 8.27 -3.29
N ARG A 198 9.43 7.34 -2.52
CA ARG A 198 10.79 6.85 -2.77
C ARG A 198 10.90 6.06 -4.08
N ALA A 199 9.91 5.22 -4.36
CA ALA A 199 9.88 4.42 -5.58
C ALA A 199 9.70 5.31 -6.81
N LEU A 200 8.79 6.29 -6.75
CA LEU A 200 8.61 7.27 -7.81
C LEU A 200 9.91 8.05 -8.09
N ARG A 201 10.59 8.50 -7.03
CA ARG A 201 11.86 9.25 -7.18
C ARG A 201 12.95 8.41 -7.86
N GLN A 202 13.07 7.14 -7.49
CA GLN A 202 14.02 6.21 -8.11
C GLN A 202 13.66 5.91 -9.57
N ALA A 203 12.38 5.72 -9.88
CA ALA A 203 11.91 5.51 -11.25
C ALA A 203 12.17 6.75 -12.13
N ALA A 204 11.85 7.94 -11.62
CA ALA A 204 12.08 9.21 -12.30
C ALA A 204 13.58 9.46 -12.56
N GLN A 205 14.44 9.17 -11.59
CA GLN A 205 15.88 9.28 -11.75
C GLN A 205 16.40 8.31 -12.83
N ARG A 206 15.96 7.06 -12.79
CA ARG A 206 16.34 6.05 -13.79
C ARG A 206 15.88 6.41 -15.20
N LEU A 207 14.74 7.07 -15.34
CA LEU A 207 14.23 7.53 -16.63
C LEU A 207 15.03 8.72 -17.15
N ARG A 208 15.41 9.66 -16.28
CA ARG A 208 16.30 10.78 -16.63
C ARG A 208 17.68 10.33 -17.10
N ASP A 209 18.21 9.27 -16.48
CA ASP A 209 19.54 8.75 -16.81
C ASP A 209 19.56 7.93 -18.13
N ARG A 210 18.40 7.67 -18.77
CA ARG A 210 18.36 6.97 -20.07
C ARG A 210 18.84 7.90 -21.20
N PRO A 211 19.80 7.46 -22.03
CA PRO A 211 20.10 8.13 -23.28
C PRO A 211 18.82 8.22 -24.13
N HIS A 212 18.46 9.41 -24.58
CA HIS A 212 17.36 9.58 -25.52
C HIS A 212 17.78 8.98 -26.88
N GLU A 213 17.19 7.85 -27.26
CA GLU A 213 17.25 7.40 -28.65
C GLU A 213 16.29 8.27 -29.45
N ASP A 214 16.82 9.28 -30.15
CA ASP A 214 16.06 9.93 -31.22
C ASP A 214 15.58 8.86 -32.23
N PRO A 215 14.37 8.97 -32.78
CA PRO A 215 13.88 8.02 -33.77
C PRO A 215 14.87 7.96 -34.93
N ARG A 216 15.58 6.83 -35.08
CA ARG A 216 16.48 6.60 -36.21
C ARG A 216 15.65 6.80 -37.49
N PRO A 217 15.99 7.75 -38.38
CA PRO A 217 15.23 7.96 -39.61
C PRO A 217 15.19 6.64 -40.40
N PRO A 218 14.05 6.31 -41.04
CA PRO A 218 13.90 5.04 -41.73
C PRO A 218 14.99 4.93 -42.79
N ALA A 219 15.79 3.86 -42.71
CA ALA A 219 16.80 3.57 -43.72
C ALA A 219 16.11 3.51 -45.09
N HIS A 220 16.59 4.33 -46.03
CA HIS A 220 16.17 4.23 -47.41
C HIS A 220 16.44 2.81 -47.92
N ASP A 221 15.39 2.13 -48.40
CA ASP A 221 15.49 0.89 -49.16
C ASP A 221 16.32 1.16 -50.44
N GLU A 222 17.63 0.96 -50.36
CA GLU A 222 18.46 0.73 -51.54
C GLU A 222 18.09 -0.65 -52.08
N ARG A 223 17.08 -0.70 -52.96
CA ARG A 223 16.86 -1.82 -53.88
C ARG A 223 18.16 -2.07 -54.67
N PRO A 224 18.77 -3.26 -54.60
CA PRO A 224 19.85 -3.60 -55.50
C PRO A 224 19.29 -3.72 -56.92
N THR A 225 19.77 -2.85 -57.81
CA THR A 225 19.64 -2.96 -59.26
C THR A 225 20.26 -4.27 -59.73
N ALA A 226 19.46 -5.13 -60.38
CA ALA A 226 19.96 -6.30 -61.10
C ALA A 226 20.79 -5.89 -62.34
N PRO A 227 21.72 -6.75 -62.77
CA PRO A 227 21.91 -6.98 -64.20
C PRO A 227 21.88 -8.47 -64.58
N VAL A 228 20.89 -8.79 -65.45
CA VAL A 228 20.93 -9.50 -66.76
C VAL A 228 21.70 -10.83 -66.92
N PRO A 229 21.16 -11.82 -67.68
CA PRO A 229 21.41 -13.26 -67.54
C PRO A 229 22.36 -13.83 -68.60
N ASP A 230 22.93 -15.01 -68.33
CA ASP A 230 23.40 -15.94 -69.37
C ASP A 230 22.75 -17.32 -69.18
N THR A 231 22.14 -17.75 -70.28
CA THR A 231 21.39 -18.99 -70.52
C THR A 231 22.31 -20.20 -70.64
N ASP A 232 21.88 -21.35 -70.09
CA ASP A 232 21.93 -22.58 -70.88
C ASP A 232 20.79 -23.54 -70.53
N TYR A 233 20.20 -24.09 -71.58
CA TYR A 233 18.92 -24.77 -71.68
C TYR A 233 19.10 -26.30 -71.73
N ALA A 234 18.19 -27.06 -71.10
CA ALA A 234 17.60 -28.35 -71.55
C ALA A 234 17.11 -29.15 -70.31
N ALA A 235 15.89 -29.71 -70.20
CA ALA A 235 14.77 -29.84 -71.13
C ALA A 235 13.45 -30.08 -70.34
N ASP A 236 12.35 -29.62 -70.93
CA ASP A 236 10.91 -29.80 -70.61
C ASP A 236 10.43 -31.25 -70.98
N PRO A 237 9.17 -31.73 -70.76
CA PRO A 237 7.95 -31.03 -70.29
C PRO A 237 7.04 -31.75 -69.27
N ALA A 238 6.07 -30.96 -68.77
CA ALA A 238 4.93 -31.28 -67.87
C ALA A 238 3.88 -32.26 -68.50
N PRO A 239 2.75 -32.70 -67.85
CA PRO A 239 1.78 -31.83 -67.16
C PRO A 239 0.87 -32.43 -66.02
N ALA A 240 0.01 -31.55 -65.48
CA ALA A 240 -1.34 -31.74 -64.91
C ALA A 240 -1.55 -31.85 -63.37
N ARG A 241 -2.23 -30.83 -62.80
CA ARG A 241 -3.13 -30.89 -61.62
C ARG A 241 -4.48 -31.53 -62.03
N PRO A 242 -5.42 -32.03 -61.17
CA PRO A 242 -5.81 -31.60 -59.79
C PRO A 242 -6.29 -32.81 -58.89
N PRO A 243 -7.30 -32.78 -57.98
CA PRO A 243 -7.72 -31.89 -56.86
C PRO A 243 -7.84 -32.62 -55.46
N ILE A 244 -8.10 -31.83 -54.40
CA ILE A 244 -8.83 -32.07 -53.12
C ILE A 244 -9.17 -33.52 -52.69
N ALA A 245 -8.81 -33.90 -51.45
CA ALA A 245 -9.62 -34.81 -50.63
C ALA A 245 -9.49 -34.52 -49.11
N LYS A 246 -10.65 -34.32 -48.47
CA LYS A 246 -10.87 -34.32 -47.02
C LYS A 246 -10.84 -35.76 -46.47
N THR A 247 -10.12 -36.00 -45.38
CA THR A 247 -10.37 -37.08 -44.39
C THR A 247 -9.87 -36.55 -43.04
N SER A 248 -10.72 -36.06 -42.14
CA SER A 248 -11.57 -36.82 -41.20
C SER A 248 -10.83 -37.99 -40.53
N ARG A 249 -10.35 -37.78 -39.30
CA ARG A 249 -10.37 -38.79 -38.24
C ARG A 249 -10.65 -38.14 -36.89
N LEU A 250 -11.70 -38.66 -36.27
CA LEU A 250 -12.09 -38.50 -34.88
C LEU A 250 -10.96 -38.90 -33.91
N ALA A 251 -10.92 -38.25 -32.75
CA ALA A 251 -10.97 -38.94 -31.48
C ALA A 251 -11.50 -37.99 -30.39
N ALA A 252 -12.50 -38.47 -29.67
CA ALA A 252 -13.15 -37.80 -28.55
C ALA A 252 -12.33 -38.00 -27.27
N SER A 253 -12.39 -37.03 -26.36
CA SER A 253 -12.31 -37.31 -24.93
C SER A 253 -13.10 -36.24 -24.17
N THR A 254 -14.20 -36.71 -23.58
CA THR A 254 -15.13 -36.01 -22.71
C THR A 254 -14.81 -36.28 -21.25
N ASN A 255 -15.18 -35.30 -20.42
CA ASN A 255 -15.59 -35.37 -19.00
C ASN A 255 -14.59 -34.98 -17.91
N GLY A 256 -15.07 -34.08 -17.05
CA GLY A 256 -14.52 -33.88 -15.71
C GLY A 256 -14.89 -32.58 -14.99
N ARG A 257 -16.17 -32.19 -14.95
CA ARG A 257 -16.68 -31.10 -14.07
C ARG A 257 -16.95 -31.67 -12.66
N PRO A 258 -16.47 -31.06 -11.56
CA PRO A 258 -16.99 -31.38 -10.24
C PRO A 258 -18.04 -30.34 -9.79
N GLU A 259 -19.22 -30.84 -9.45
CA GLU A 259 -20.25 -30.13 -8.68
C GLU A 259 -19.86 -30.01 -7.20
N ARG A 260 -20.22 -28.88 -6.60
CA ARG A 260 -20.02 -28.55 -5.19
C ARG A 260 -21.35 -28.79 -4.46
N LYS A 261 -21.42 -29.79 -3.57
CA LYS A 261 -22.54 -29.95 -2.62
C LYS A 261 -22.17 -29.33 -1.28
N SER A 262 -23.08 -28.46 -0.84
CA SER A 262 -23.20 -27.90 0.51
C SER A 262 -23.65 -28.99 1.48
N PHE A 263 -23.08 -28.99 2.68
CA PHE A 263 -23.68 -29.61 3.86
C PHE A 263 -23.51 -28.66 5.04
N SER A 264 -24.66 -28.28 5.58
CA SER A 264 -24.85 -27.69 6.91
C SER A 264 -25.25 -28.80 7.89
N ASP A 265 -25.09 -28.47 9.18
CA ASP A 265 -25.64 -29.09 10.40
C ASP A 265 -24.93 -30.33 10.96
N VAL A 266 -24.11 -30.12 12.01
CA VAL A 266 -24.32 -30.54 13.42
C VAL A 266 -23.57 -29.58 14.34
#